data_AF-A0AAV2QR67-F1
#
_entry.id   AF-A0AAV2QR67-F1
#
_cell.length_a   1.000
_cell.length_b   1.000
_cell.length_c   1.000
_cell.angle_alpha   90.00
_cell.angle_beta   90.00
_cell.angle_gamma   90.00
#
_symmetry.space_group_name_H-M   'P 1'
#
loop_
_entity.id
_entity.type
_entity.pdbx_description
1 polymer ?
#
loop_
_entity_poly.entity_id
_entity_poly.type
_entity_poly.pdbx_seq_one_letter_code
_entity_poly.pdbx_strand_id
1 'polypeptide(L)'
;GKGFIILGELQELCLSLGIAKDDSDAIFHDLDHDADGKISFEDFAMGFREFFNPKTDIHSKRRFSLKAIQTGSDDEGMEVNEFKRRESVYQAWSNLKTNITDGSLATLAPKNGHKIRALLEELEDTSAPPEVASKVSHVLTTLLGEINQLQQHHHSLEEMYKKEREYHTVALKSLEAELEEQVARVEQKARQQARQESEEEKRKLQDQMDTELAQLQAHLKIFQKV
;
A
#
# COMPACT_ATOMS: atom_id res chain seq x y z
N GLY A 1 3.81 0.53 10.81
CA GLY A 1 3.62 1.66 9.88
C GLY A 1 2.15 1.76 9.54
N LYS A 2 1.60 2.97 9.42
CA LYS A 2 0.16 3.22 9.21
C LYS A 2 -0.28 3.00 7.74
N GLY A 3 0.67 2.83 6.82
CA GLY A 3 0.38 2.56 5.39
C GLY A 3 0.12 3.81 4.54
N PHE A 4 0.23 5.00 5.14
CA PHE A 4 0.10 6.30 4.50
C PHE A 4 1.09 7.27 5.17
N ILE A 5 1.54 8.29 4.44
CA ILE A 5 2.43 9.35 4.93
C ILE A 5 1.62 10.64 5.04
N ILE A 6 1.51 11.19 6.25
CA ILE A 6 0.83 12.48 6.49
C ILE A 6 1.84 13.62 6.28
N LEU A 7 1.35 14.83 5.96
CA LEU A 7 2.17 16.04 5.81
C LEU A 7 3.19 16.24 6.94
N GLY A 8 2.77 16.05 8.19
CA GLY A 8 3.68 16.16 9.34
C GLY A 8 4.79 15.09 9.35
N GLU A 9 4.47 13.87 8.93
CA GLU A 9 5.45 12.77 8.85
C GLU A 9 6.44 12.99 7.70
N LEU A 10 5.98 13.54 6.56
CA LEU A 10 6.85 13.93 5.46
C LEU A 10 7.72 15.14 5.85
N GLN A 11 7.16 16.15 6.50
CA GLN A 11 7.91 17.31 7.00
C GLN A 11 9.00 16.90 7.99
N GLU A 12 8.71 16.00 8.93
CA GLU A 12 9.69 15.49 9.88
C GLU A 12 10.81 14.71 9.18
N LEU A 13 10.47 13.88 8.18
CA LEU A 13 11.45 13.18 7.34
C LEU A 13 12.30 14.18 6.54
N CYS A 14 11.68 15.16 5.89
CA CYS A 14 12.37 16.19 5.13
C CYS A 14 13.27 17.06 6.02
N LEU A 15 12.83 17.44 7.22
CA LEU A 15 13.64 18.15 8.20
C LEU A 15 14.83 17.30 8.67
N SER A 16 14.63 15.99 8.90
CA SER A 16 15.73 15.08 9.23
C SER A 16 16.76 14.94 8.11
N LEU A 17 16.35 15.20 6.87
CA LEU A 17 17.18 15.18 5.66
C LEU A 17 17.71 16.58 5.28
N GLY A 18 17.48 17.60 6.11
CA GLY A 18 18.00 18.97 5.89
C GLY A 18 17.24 19.79 4.85
N ILE A 19 15.98 19.44 4.57
CA ILE A 19 15.14 20.09 3.56
C ILE A 19 14.23 21.12 4.24
N ALA A 20 14.07 22.28 3.60
CA ALA A 20 13.23 23.36 4.11
C ALA A 20 11.75 22.95 4.12
N LYS A 21 11.00 23.48 5.09
CA LYS A 21 9.57 23.18 5.24
C LYS A 21 8.76 23.55 3.99
N ASP A 22 9.10 24.68 3.37
CA ASP A 22 8.44 25.16 2.15
C ASP A 22 8.66 24.20 0.95
N ASP A 23 9.85 23.59 0.86
CA ASP A 23 10.17 22.57 -0.15
C ASP A 23 9.41 21.26 0.12
N SER A 24 9.29 20.86 1.40
CA SER A 24 8.54 19.67 1.78
C SER A 24 7.04 19.80 1.54
N ASP A 25 6.48 21.01 1.71
CA ASP A 25 5.07 21.29 1.44
C ASP A 25 4.76 21.26 -0.06
N ALA A 26 5.71 21.73 -0.88
CA ALA A 26 5.62 21.65 -2.33
C ALA A 26 5.71 20.21 -2.84
N ILE A 27 6.62 19.40 -2.29
CA ILE A 27 6.75 17.97 -2.60
C ILE A 27 5.50 17.21 -2.15
N PHE A 28 4.94 17.54 -0.98
CA PHE A 28 3.72 16.90 -0.49
C PHE A 28 2.53 17.14 -1.43
N HIS A 29 2.31 18.38 -1.86
CA HIS A 29 1.22 18.72 -2.78
C HIS A 29 1.37 18.08 -4.17
N ASP A 30 2.60 17.82 -4.60
CA ASP A 30 2.87 17.15 -5.86
C ASP A 30 2.66 15.63 -5.77
N LEU A 31 2.95 15.05 -4.59
CA LEU A 31 2.74 13.64 -4.30
C LEU A 31 1.27 13.31 -3.96
N ASP A 32 0.54 14.21 -3.32
CA ASP A 32 -0.87 14.04 -2.95
C ASP A 32 -1.80 14.28 -4.16
N HIS A 33 -1.92 13.27 -5.02
CA HIS A 33 -2.64 13.37 -6.30
C HIS A 33 -4.16 13.48 -6.16
N ASP A 34 -4.74 12.96 -5.08
CA ASP A 34 -6.18 13.04 -4.79
C ASP A 34 -6.54 14.16 -3.80
N ALA A 35 -5.54 14.88 -3.29
CA ALA A 35 -5.66 15.99 -2.35
C ALA A 35 -6.43 15.59 -1.08
N ASP A 36 -6.27 14.34 -0.64
CA ASP A 36 -6.91 13.80 0.56
C ASP A 36 -6.11 14.11 1.85
N GLY A 37 -4.95 14.77 1.69
CA GLY A 37 -4.05 15.14 2.77
C GLY A 37 -3.18 13.98 3.26
N LYS A 38 -3.10 12.88 2.51
CA LYS A 38 -2.32 11.67 2.84
C LYS A 38 -1.69 11.08 1.58
N ILE A 39 -0.38 10.90 1.59
CA ILE A 39 0.29 10.20 0.50
C ILE A 39 0.10 8.70 0.71
N SER A 40 -0.72 8.08 -0.14
CA SER A 40 -0.85 6.63 -0.18
C SER A 40 0.35 5.98 -0.87
N PHE A 41 0.47 4.65 -0.78
CA PHE A 41 1.52 3.93 -1.50
C PHE A 41 1.43 4.12 -3.02
N GLU A 42 0.22 4.20 -3.56
CA GLU A 42 0.01 4.38 -5.00
C GLU A 42 0.43 5.79 -5.43
N ASP A 43 0.11 6.79 -4.63
CA ASP A 43 0.49 8.19 -4.87
C ASP A 43 2.01 8.37 -4.82
N PHE A 44 2.65 7.77 -3.81
CA PHE A 44 4.10 7.73 -3.71
C PHE A 44 4.75 7.04 -4.92
N ALA A 45 4.22 5.89 -5.34
CA ALA A 45 4.76 5.13 -6.46
C ALA A 45 4.58 5.88 -7.80
N MET A 46 3.45 6.56 -7.98
CA MET A 46 3.17 7.38 -9.17
C MET A 46 4.10 8.58 -9.24
N GLY A 47 4.20 9.37 -8.16
CA GLY A 47 5.07 10.56 -8.11
C GLY A 47 6.56 10.21 -8.28
N PHE A 48 7.03 9.14 -7.64
CA PHE A 48 8.40 8.65 -7.85
C PHE A 48 8.64 8.17 -9.29
N ARG A 49 7.67 7.50 -9.92
CA ARG A 49 7.82 7.04 -11.31
C ARG A 49 7.84 8.21 -12.29
N GLU A 50 6.99 9.22 -12.08
CA GLU A 50 6.94 10.42 -12.93
C GLU A 50 8.22 11.25 -12.80
N PHE A 51 8.82 11.29 -11.60
CA PHE A 51 10.10 11.95 -11.36
C PHE A 51 11.32 11.23 -11.98
N PHE A 52 11.36 9.90 -11.93
CA PHE A 52 12.49 9.12 -12.50
C PHE A 52 12.37 8.86 -14.01
N ASN A 53 11.18 8.99 -14.59
CA ASN A 53 10.96 8.87 -16.03
C ASN A 53 10.53 10.22 -16.64
N PRO A 54 11.47 11.11 -17.00
CA PRO A 54 11.15 12.36 -17.71
C PRO A 54 10.51 12.16 -19.09
N LYS A 55 10.33 10.90 -19.55
CA LYS A 55 9.68 10.55 -20.81
C LYS A 55 8.15 10.47 -20.72
N THR A 56 7.54 10.57 -19.54
CA THR A 56 6.07 10.57 -19.37
C THR A 56 5.43 11.96 -19.45
N ASP A 57 6.24 13.01 -19.68
CA ASP A 57 5.86 14.44 -19.76
C ASP A 57 4.85 14.79 -20.88
N ILE A 58 4.40 13.80 -21.65
CA ILE A 58 3.36 13.94 -22.68
C ILE A 58 1.96 13.63 -22.12
N HIS A 59 1.84 12.82 -21.06
CA HIS A 59 0.53 12.40 -20.56
C HIS A 59 -0.08 13.34 -19.50
N SER A 60 0.72 14.08 -18.74
CA SER A 60 0.23 15.11 -17.80
C SER A 60 -0.33 16.36 -18.51
N LYS A 61 -0.02 16.57 -19.80
CA LYS A 61 -0.68 17.60 -20.63
C LYS A 61 -2.14 17.29 -20.98
N ARG A 62 -2.58 16.02 -20.89
CA ARG A 62 -3.92 15.60 -21.36
C ARG A 62 -4.98 15.42 -20.28
N ARG A 63 -4.63 15.33 -18.99
CA ARG A 63 -5.65 15.09 -17.93
C ARG A 63 -6.06 16.34 -17.16
N PHE A 64 -5.20 17.34 -17.02
CA PHE A 64 -5.62 18.64 -16.47
C PHE A 64 -6.38 19.50 -17.48
N SER A 65 -6.14 19.33 -18.79
CA SER A 65 -6.95 19.99 -19.84
C SER A 65 -8.39 19.49 -19.89
N LEU A 66 -8.68 18.27 -19.39
CA LEU A 66 -10.04 17.74 -19.31
C LEU A 66 -10.84 18.25 -18.11
N LYS A 67 -10.19 18.75 -17.05
CA LYS A 67 -10.89 19.34 -15.89
C LYS A 67 -11.16 20.84 -16.08
N ALA A 68 -10.37 21.53 -16.91
CA ALA A 68 -10.57 22.94 -17.25
C ALA A 68 -11.77 23.20 -18.18
N ILE A 69 -12.19 22.23 -18.99
CA ILE A 69 -13.33 22.39 -19.92
C ILE A 69 -14.68 22.51 -19.18
N GLN A 70 -14.75 22.16 -17.89
CA GLN A 70 -16.01 22.25 -17.11
C GLN A 70 -16.18 23.54 -16.30
N THR A 71 -15.19 24.41 -16.30
CA THR A 71 -15.27 25.71 -15.63
C THR A 71 -14.74 26.76 -16.59
N GLY A 72 -15.65 27.35 -17.35
CA GLY A 72 -15.37 28.46 -18.24
C GLY A 72 -14.80 29.62 -17.44
N SER A 73 -13.52 29.88 -17.62
CA SER A 73 -12.84 31.07 -17.14
C SER A 73 -11.63 31.28 -18.05
N ASP A 74 -11.76 32.22 -18.97
CA ASP A 74 -10.67 32.77 -19.75
C ASP A 74 -9.69 33.46 -18.78
N ASP A 75 -8.50 32.90 -18.57
CA ASP A 75 -7.43 33.64 -17.87
C ASP A 75 -6.03 33.16 -18.32
N GLU A 76 -5.44 33.92 -19.25
CA GLU A 76 -4.07 33.75 -19.75
C GLU A 76 -2.99 34.03 -18.67
N GLY A 77 -3.38 34.40 -17.45
CA GLY A 77 -2.48 34.61 -16.30
C GLY A 77 -2.08 33.33 -15.53
N MET A 78 -2.76 32.20 -15.77
CA MET A 78 -2.60 30.98 -14.97
C MET A 78 -1.39 30.12 -15.37
N GLU A 79 -1.03 30.11 -16.67
CA GLU A 79 0.09 29.30 -17.19
C GLU A 79 1.45 29.71 -16.59
N VAL A 80 1.69 31.00 -16.38
CA VAL A 80 2.96 31.51 -15.85
C VAL A 80 3.15 31.13 -14.37
N ASN A 81 2.05 31.07 -13.62
CA ASN A 81 2.07 30.72 -12.20
C ASN A 81 2.17 29.19 -11.98
N GLU A 82 1.71 28.40 -12.95
CA GLU A 82 1.83 26.95 -12.96
C GLU A 82 3.23 26.50 -13.39
N PHE A 83 3.86 27.22 -14.33
CA PHE A 83 5.25 26.99 -14.72
C PHE A 83 6.23 27.31 -13.59
N LYS A 84 5.99 28.40 -12.84
CA LYS A 84 6.79 28.75 -11.65
C LYS A 84 6.62 27.75 -10.51
N ARG A 85 5.40 27.25 -10.28
CA ARG A 85 5.15 26.19 -9.28
C ARG A 85 5.85 24.88 -9.67
N ARG A 86 5.76 24.48 -10.94
CA ARG A 86 6.51 23.31 -11.45
C ARG A 86 8.01 23.50 -11.31
N GLU A 87 8.55 24.65 -11.69
CA GLU A 87 9.99 24.94 -11.51
C GLU A 87 10.38 24.86 -10.02
N SER A 88 9.58 25.45 -9.13
CA SER A 88 9.81 25.36 -7.68
C SER A 88 9.74 23.92 -7.15
N VAL A 89 8.81 23.11 -7.65
CA VAL A 89 8.67 21.68 -7.31
C VAL A 89 9.85 20.88 -7.86
N TYR A 90 10.29 21.13 -9.09
CA TYR A 90 11.49 20.52 -9.67
C TYR A 90 12.76 20.90 -8.89
N GLN A 91 12.88 22.15 -8.43
CA GLN A 91 13.98 22.58 -7.57
C GLN A 91 13.92 21.89 -6.20
N ALA A 92 12.74 21.79 -5.57
CA ALA A 92 12.55 21.07 -4.31
C ALA A 92 12.89 19.57 -4.44
N TRP A 93 12.46 18.92 -5.52
CA TRP A 93 12.82 17.53 -5.83
C TRP A 93 14.29 17.36 -6.18
N SER A 94 14.91 18.33 -6.85
CA SER A 94 16.35 18.34 -7.13
C SER A 94 17.15 18.43 -5.82
N ASN A 95 16.74 19.31 -4.90
CA ASN A 95 17.32 19.45 -3.57
C ASN A 95 17.12 18.19 -2.71
N LEU A 96 15.94 17.57 -2.78
CA LEU A 96 15.68 16.27 -2.17
C LEU A 96 16.63 15.21 -2.74
N LYS A 97 16.79 15.17 -4.07
CA LYS A 97 17.66 14.20 -4.74
C LYS A 97 19.13 14.40 -4.37
N THR A 98 19.65 15.63 -4.35
CA THR A 98 21.03 15.92 -3.97
C THR A 98 21.29 15.55 -2.51
N ASN A 99 20.38 15.90 -1.59
CA ASN A 99 20.51 15.56 -0.18
C ASN A 99 20.36 14.05 0.11
N ILE A 100 19.45 13.36 -0.60
CA ILE A 100 19.33 11.89 -0.51
C ILE A 100 20.56 11.20 -1.13
N THR A 101 21.10 11.72 -2.23
CA THR A 101 22.27 11.11 -2.89
C THR A 101 23.58 11.38 -2.17
N ASP A 102 23.76 12.50 -1.48
CA ASP A 102 24.93 12.72 -0.62
C ASP A 102 24.81 11.97 0.72
N GLY A 103 23.61 11.85 1.30
CA GLY A 103 23.40 11.16 2.58
C GLY A 103 23.29 9.63 2.48
N SER A 104 22.69 9.08 1.42
CA SER A 104 22.33 7.64 1.35
C SER A 104 23.16 6.82 0.35
N LEU A 105 23.88 7.45 -0.58
CA LEU A 105 24.71 6.75 -1.59
C LEU A 105 26.19 6.64 -1.17
N ALA A 106 26.57 7.25 -0.05
CA ALA A 106 27.89 7.08 0.57
C ALA A 106 28.09 5.66 1.14
N THR A 107 27.01 4.90 1.34
CA THR A 107 27.04 3.82 2.32
C THR A 107 27.40 2.45 1.77
N LEU A 108 27.08 2.01 0.54
CA LEU A 108 26.97 0.53 0.38
C LEU A 108 27.58 -0.26 -0.77
N ALA A 109 28.00 0.21 -1.93
CA ALA A 109 28.70 -0.74 -2.83
C ALA A 109 29.53 -0.17 -3.98
N PRO A 110 29.02 0.71 -4.87
CA PRO A 110 29.69 0.88 -6.16
C PRO A 110 30.79 1.96 -6.15
N LYS A 111 30.67 2.97 -5.26
CA LYS A 111 31.52 4.17 -5.26
C LYS A 111 32.86 3.99 -4.53
N ASN A 112 32.91 3.11 -3.53
CA ASN A 112 34.10 2.96 -2.69
C ASN A 112 35.09 1.93 -3.24
N GLY A 113 34.78 1.18 -4.31
CA GLY A 113 35.74 0.27 -4.93
C GLY A 113 37.00 0.99 -5.41
N HIS A 114 36.82 2.18 -6.00
CA HIS A 114 37.93 3.02 -6.45
C HIS A 114 38.65 3.71 -5.28
N LYS A 115 37.94 4.03 -4.19
CA LYS A 115 38.51 4.69 -3.01
C LYS A 115 39.27 3.71 -2.10
N ILE A 116 38.79 2.48 -1.99
CA ILE A 116 39.48 1.36 -1.32
C ILE A 116 40.70 0.96 -2.14
N ARG A 117 40.58 0.91 -3.47
CA ARG A 117 41.73 0.68 -4.36
C ARG A 117 42.76 1.80 -4.24
N ALA A 118 42.32 3.06 -4.24
CA ALA A 118 43.21 4.21 -4.05
C ALA A 118 43.88 4.21 -2.67
N LEU A 119 43.18 3.81 -1.60
CA LEU A 119 43.78 3.70 -0.26
C LEU A 119 44.74 2.50 -0.12
N LEU A 120 44.48 1.40 -0.85
CA LEU A 120 45.41 0.27 -0.96
C LEU A 120 46.67 0.66 -1.75
N GLU A 121 46.49 1.40 -2.84
CA GLU A 121 47.56 1.96 -3.68
C GLU A 121 48.37 3.03 -2.91
N GLU A 122 47.71 3.86 -2.10
CA GLU A 122 48.35 4.88 -1.25
C GLU A 122 49.10 4.25 -0.06
N LEU A 123 48.63 3.11 0.48
CA LEU A 123 49.38 2.30 1.45
C LEU A 123 50.57 1.57 0.82
N GLU A 124 50.47 1.23 -0.46
CA GLU A 124 51.53 0.60 -1.26
C GLU A 124 52.61 1.64 -1.64
N ASP A 125 52.21 2.89 -1.93
CA ASP A 125 53.10 4.02 -2.23
C ASP A 125 53.76 4.62 -0.97
N THR A 126 53.06 4.64 0.18
CA THR A 126 53.55 5.23 1.43
C THR A 126 54.44 4.27 2.21
N SER A 127 55.41 3.60 1.58
CA SER A 127 56.48 2.79 2.22
C SER A 127 56.04 2.01 3.48
N ALA A 128 54.80 1.51 3.50
CA ALA A 128 54.27 0.79 4.64
C ALA A 128 54.85 -0.62 4.57
N PRO A 129 55.12 -1.29 5.71
CA PRO A 129 55.59 -2.66 5.69
C PRO A 129 54.62 -3.51 4.86
N PRO A 130 55.08 -4.27 3.85
CA PRO A 130 54.21 -5.00 2.91
C PRO A 130 53.29 -6.01 3.63
N GLU A 131 53.68 -6.40 4.84
CA GLU A 131 52.90 -7.23 5.76
C GLU A 131 51.59 -6.57 6.22
N VAL A 132 51.56 -5.24 6.38
CA VAL A 132 50.37 -4.50 6.85
C VAL A 132 49.36 -4.32 5.71
N ALA A 133 49.84 -3.97 4.51
CA ALA A 133 48.99 -3.87 3.32
C ALA A 133 48.34 -5.23 2.98
N SER A 134 49.10 -6.32 3.08
CA SER A 134 48.58 -7.69 2.89
C SER A 134 47.53 -8.07 3.94
N LYS A 135 47.78 -7.77 5.22
CA LYS A 135 46.81 -8.04 6.31
C LYS A 135 45.51 -7.24 6.13
N VAL A 136 45.60 -5.97 5.77
CA VAL A 136 44.42 -5.12 5.52
C VAL A 136 43.65 -5.60 4.30
N SER A 137 44.33 -5.92 3.19
CA SER A 137 43.71 -6.48 2.00
C SER A 137 43.00 -7.81 2.28
N HIS A 138 43.63 -8.68 3.06
CA HIS A 138 43.02 -9.94 3.47
C HIS A 138 41.78 -9.72 4.34
N VAL A 139 41.87 -8.85 5.35
CA VAL A 139 40.72 -8.51 6.22
C VAL A 139 39.58 -7.90 5.40
N LEU A 140 39.87 -6.99 4.47
CA LEU A 140 38.84 -6.42 3.59
C LEU A 140 38.22 -7.47 2.67
N THR A 141 39.01 -8.39 2.14
CA THR A 141 38.50 -9.49 1.30
C THR A 141 37.59 -10.41 2.10
N THR A 142 37.97 -10.74 3.34
CA THR A 142 37.15 -11.54 4.25
C THR A 142 35.86 -10.81 4.62
N LEU A 143 35.93 -9.53 5.00
CA LEU A 143 34.74 -8.73 5.32
C LEU A 143 33.81 -8.58 4.11
N LEU A 144 34.34 -8.36 2.91
CA LEU A 144 33.54 -8.31 1.69
C LEU A 144 32.88 -9.68 1.39
N GLY A 145 33.58 -10.77 1.66
CA GLY A 145 33.04 -12.13 1.57
C GLY A 145 31.89 -12.35 2.56
N GLU A 146 32.07 -11.95 3.82
CA GLU A 146 31.06 -12.04 4.87
C GLU A 146 29.83 -11.17 4.55
N ILE A 147 30.03 -9.94 4.07
CA ILE A 147 28.94 -9.05 3.65
C ILE A 147 28.15 -9.70 2.51
N ASN A 148 28.82 -10.28 1.52
CA ASN A 148 28.14 -10.95 0.40
C ASN A 148 27.37 -12.20 0.86
N GLN A 149 27.96 -12.99 1.76
CA GLN A 149 27.25 -14.13 2.37
C GLN A 149 26.03 -13.67 3.18
N LEU A 150 26.15 -12.59 3.94
CA LEU A 150 25.04 -12.02 4.70
C LEU A 150 23.94 -11.49 3.78
N GLN A 151 24.31 -10.86 2.66
CA GLN A 151 23.37 -10.41 1.63
C GLN A 151 22.64 -11.59 0.98
N GLN A 152 23.34 -12.68 0.67
CA GLN A 152 22.72 -13.90 0.15
C GLN A 152 21.77 -14.54 1.16
N HIS A 153 22.18 -14.63 2.43
CA HIS A 153 21.33 -15.14 3.51
C HIS A 153 20.10 -14.27 3.73
N HIS A 154 20.24 -12.95 3.72
CA HIS A 154 19.12 -12.02 3.84
C HIS A 154 18.13 -12.19 2.69
N HIS A 155 18.63 -12.25 1.45
CA HIS A 155 17.80 -12.47 0.28
C HIS A 155 17.05 -13.81 0.36
N SER A 156 17.72 -14.89 0.77
CA SER A 156 17.08 -16.19 0.96
C SER A 156 16.01 -16.16 2.07
N LEU A 157 16.27 -15.46 3.17
CA LEU A 157 15.32 -15.31 4.28
C LEU A 157 14.09 -14.50 3.86
N GLU A 158 14.27 -13.43 3.08
CA GLU A 158 13.18 -12.64 2.51
C GLU A 158 12.28 -13.51 1.61
N GLU A 159 12.87 -14.37 0.78
CA GLU A 159 12.11 -15.30 -0.05
C GLU A 159 11.34 -16.33 0.78
N MET A 160 11.96 -16.90 1.81
CA MET A 160 11.30 -17.84 2.71
C MET A 160 10.13 -17.17 3.44
N TYR A 161 10.35 -15.98 3.98
CA TYR A 161 9.31 -15.21 4.66
C TYR A 161 8.16 -14.86 3.72
N LYS A 162 8.46 -14.48 2.47
CA LYS A 162 7.44 -14.22 1.45
C LYS A 162 6.61 -15.47 1.16
N LYS A 163 7.25 -16.62 0.96
CA LYS A 163 6.57 -17.91 0.71
C LYS A 163 5.72 -18.33 1.91
N GLU A 164 6.23 -18.18 3.12
CA GLU A 164 5.50 -18.52 4.36
C GLU A 164 4.29 -17.61 4.54
N ARG A 165 4.44 -16.31 4.29
CA ARG A 165 3.31 -15.36 4.32
C ARG A 165 2.25 -15.71 3.27
N GLU A 166 2.67 -16.06 2.05
CA GLU A 166 1.76 -16.50 0.98
C GLU A 166 1.03 -17.79 1.40
N TYR A 167 1.74 -18.76 1.98
CA TYR A 167 1.17 -19.99 2.49
C TYR A 167 0.11 -19.74 3.58
N HIS A 168 0.42 -18.91 4.58
CA HIS A 168 -0.53 -18.55 5.62
C HIS A 168 -1.75 -17.79 5.08
N THR A 169 -1.54 -16.89 4.12
CA THR A 169 -2.64 -16.14 3.49
C THR A 169 -3.59 -17.09 2.76
N VAL A 170 -3.06 -18.07 2.04
CA VAL A 170 -3.89 -19.08 1.35
C VAL A 170 -4.58 -20.01 2.35
N ALA A 171 -3.88 -20.46 3.39
CA ALA A 171 -4.47 -21.31 4.42
C ALA A 171 -5.62 -20.61 5.15
N LEU A 172 -5.47 -19.32 5.49
CA LEU A 172 -6.54 -18.53 6.10
C LEU A 172 -7.76 -18.39 5.17
N LYS A 173 -7.54 -18.06 3.90
CA LYS A 173 -8.65 -18.00 2.92
C LYS A 173 -9.38 -19.33 2.76
N SER A 174 -8.65 -20.44 2.80
CA SER A 174 -9.24 -21.77 2.74
C SER A 174 -10.09 -22.06 3.98
N LEU A 175 -9.60 -21.70 5.18
CA LEU A 175 -10.34 -21.85 6.42
C LEU A 175 -11.59 -20.97 6.44
N GLU A 176 -11.48 -19.72 5.99
CA GLU A 176 -12.60 -18.78 5.85
C GLU A 176 -13.69 -19.37 4.94
N ALA A 177 -13.31 -19.89 3.76
CA ALA A 177 -14.26 -20.52 2.84
C ALA A 177 -14.95 -21.76 3.45
N GLU A 178 -14.23 -22.59 4.20
CA GLU A 178 -14.82 -23.75 4.88
C GLU A 178 -15.80 -23.31 5.99
N LEU A 179 -15.46 -22.27 6.76
CA LEU A 179 -16.34 -21.72 7.79
C LEU A 179 -17.60 -21.09 7.19
N GLU A 180 -17.48 -20.34 6.09
CA GLU A 180 -18.62 -19.79 5.35
C GLU A 180 -19.55 -20.90 4.86
N GLU A 181 -19.00 -22.00 4.34
CA GLU A 181 -19.80 -23.15 3.91
C GLU A 181 -20.53 -23.80 5.10
N GLN A 182 -19.86 -23.98 6.23
CA GLN A 182 -20.49 -24.51 7.44
C GLN A 182 -21.62 -23.60 7.95
N VAL A 183 -21.38 -22.29 8.00
CA VAL A 183 -22.39 -21.29 8.39
C VAL A 183 -23.59 -21.33 7.45
N ALA A 184 -23.36 -21.36 6.13
CA ALA A 184 -24.42 -21.44 5.14
C ALA A 184 -25.28 -22.71 5.31
N ARG A 185 -24.65 -23.86 5.60
CA ARG A 185 -25.37 -25.13 5.87
C ARG A 185 -26.22 -25.04 7.15
N VAL A 186 -25.67 -24.47 8.22
CA VAL A 186 -26.39 -24.29 9.49
C VAL A 186 -27.57 -23.32 9.31
N GLU A 187 -27.34 -22.18 8.64
CA GLU A 187 -28.38 -21.21 8.35
C GLU A 187 -29.50 -21.81 7.49
N GLN A 188 -29.15 -22.55 6.44
CA GLN A 188 -30.14 -23.22 5.59
C GLN A 188 -30.98 -24.23 6.38
N LYS A 189 -30.35 -25.00 7.26
CA LYS A 189 -31.06 -25.95 8.13
C LYS A 189 -32.00 -25.24 9.10
N ALA A 190 -31.53 -24.17 9.75
CA ALA A 190 -32.36 -23.36 10.65
C ALA A 190 -33.56 -22.74 9.91
N ARG A 191 -33.33 -22.24 8.68
CA ARG A 191 -34.37 -21.67 7.83
C ARG A 191 -35.40 -22.72 7.39
N GLN A 192 -34.97 -23.94 7.10
CA GLN A 192 -35.89 -25.04 6.78
C GLN A 192 -36.72 -25.44 8.00
N GLN A 193 -36.12 -25.54 9.18
CA GLN A 193 -36.83 -25.85 10.42
C GLN A 193 -37.88 -24.78 10.75
N ALA A 194 -37.51 -23.50 10.70
CA ALA A 194 -38.45 -22.40 10.93
C ALA A 194 -39.62 -22.38 9.93
N ARG A 195 -39.38 -22.78 8.67
CA ARG A 195 -40.45 -22.95 7.67
C ARG A 195 -41.38 -24.10 8.02
N GLN A 196 -40.82 -25.26 8.39
CA GLN A 196 -41.61 -26.42 8.77
C GLN A 196 -42.48 -26.13 9.99
N GLU A 197 -41.91 -25.52 11.03
CA GLU A 197 -42.66 -25.13 12.24
C GLU A 197 -43.80 -24.16 11.90
N SER A 198 -43.55 -23.15 11.06
CA SER A 198 -44.58 -22.21 10.62
C SER A 198 -45.68 -22.87 9.78
N GLU A 199 -45.33 -23.81 8.90
CA GLU A 199 -46.30 -24.57 8.11
C GLU A 199 -47.16 -25.49 8.99
N GLU A 200 -46.55 -26.14 9.99
CA GLU A 200 -47.27 -26.95 10.97
C GLU A 200 -48.23 -26.12 11.83
N GLU A 201 -47.79 -24.96 12.31
CA GLU A 201 -48.64 -24.03 13.05
C GLU A 201 -49.82 -23.54 12.21
N LYS A 202 -49.57 -23.15 10.95
CA LYS A 202 -50.61 -22.74 10.02
C LYS A 202 -51.62 -23.87 9.79
N ARG A 203 -51.13 -25.11 9.59
CA ARG A 203 -52.00 -26.26 9.40
C ARG A 203 -52.86 -26.52 10.64
N LYS A 204 -52.28 -26.49 11.84
CA LYS A 204 -53.03 -26.65 13.10
C LYS A 204 -54.11 -25.58 13.25
N LEU A 205 -53.80 -24.32 12.92
CA LEU A 205 -54.76 -23.22 12.98
C LEU A 205 -55.89 -23.42 11.96
N GLN A 206 -55.57 -23.89 10.76
CA GLN A 206 -56.56 -24.17 9.73
C GLN A 206 -57.50 -25.30 10.14
N ASP A 207 -56.96 -26.40 10.69
CA ASP A 207 -57.76 -27.52 11.21
C ASP A 207 -58.69 -27.03 12.35
N GLN A 208 -58.20 -26.17 13.26
CA GLN A 208 -59.03 -25.55 14.30
C GLN A 208 -60.17 -24.72 13.69
N MET A 209 -59.87 -23.85 12.72
CA MET A 209 -60.87 -23.03 12.05
C MET A 209 -61.97 -23.86 11.38
N ASP A 210 -61.59 -24.95 10.71
CA ASP A 210 -62.54 -25.86 10.05
C ASP A 210 -63.44 -26.57 11.07
N THR A 211 -62.90 -26.93 12.24
CA THR A 211 -63.72 -27.49 13.33
C THR A 211 -64.70 -26.48 13.90
N GLU A 212 -64.28 -25.23 14.10
CA GLU A 212 -65.17 -24.15 14.58
C GLU A 212 -66.27 -23.85 13.55
N LEU A 213 -65.94 -23.79 12.26
CA LEU A 213 -66.92 -23.62 11.19
C LEU A 213 -67.93 -24.77 11.14
N ALA A 214 -67.47 -26.02 11.29
CA ALA A 214 -68.36 -27.18 11.34
C ALA A 214 -69.32 -27.12 12.54
N GLN A 215 -68.82 -26.71 13.71
CA GLN A 215 -69.66 -26.52 14.90
C GLN A 215 -70.69 -25.40 14.70
N LEU A 216 -70.28 -24.25 14.17
CA LEU A 216 -71.19 -23.13 13.86
C LEU A 216 -72.25 -23.53 12.84
N GLN A 217 -71.86 -24.25 11.79
CA GLN A 217 -72.79 -24.73 10.78
C GLN A 217 -73.78 -25.75 11.37
N ALA A 218 -73.34 -26.62 12.30
CA ALA A 218 -74.21 -27.53 13.02
C ALA A 218 -75.20 -26.77 13.92
N HIS A 219 -74.74 -25.75 14.66
CA HIS A 219 -75.60 -24.88 15.47
C HIS A 219 -76.65 -24.17 14.60
N LEU A 220 -76.26 -23.58 13.46
CA LEU A 220 -77.20 -22.93 12.53
C LEU A 220 -78.27 -23.90 12.01
N LYS A 221 -77.89 -25.14 11.65
CA LYS A 221 -78.85 -26.16 11.22
C LYS A 221 -79.85 -26.55 12.31
N ILE A 222 -79.43 -26.54 13.58
CA ILE A 222 -80.32 -26.80 14.71
C ILE A 222 -81.33 -25.66 14.84
N PHE A 223 -80.88 -24.41 14.80
CA PHE A 223 -81.77 -23.24 14.86
C PHE A 223 -82.76 -23.16 13.68
N GLN A 224 -82.39 -23.65 12.49
CA GLN A 224 -83.30 -23.67 11.33
C GLN A 224 -84.35 -24.79 11.36
N LYS A 225 -84.22 -25.79 12.24
CA LYS A 225 -85.17 -26.91 12.37
C LYS A 225 -86.23 -26.70 13.46
N VAL A 226 -86.13 -25.61 14.22
CA VAL A 226 -87.10 -25.17 15.23
C VAL A 226 -87.99 -24.10 14.59
#